data_AF-A0A5E4LSN5-F1
#
_entry.id   AF-A0A5E4LSN5-F1
#
_cell.length_a   1.000
_cell.length_b   1.000
_cell.length_c   1.000
_cell.angle_alpha   90.00
_cell.angle_beta   90.00
_cell.angle_gamma   90.00
#
_symmetry.space_group_name_H-M   'P 1'
#
loop_
_entity.id
_entity.type
_entity.pdbx_description
1 polymer ?
#
loop_
_entity_poly.entity_id
_entity_poly.type
_entity_poly.pdbx_seq_one_letter_code
_entity_poly.pdbx_strand_id
1 'polypeptide(L)'
;MPRVAITGAHSAGKTTLTLALAEKTGIPSIRGDTVRDIVRERFPGKLMENMTLPEKWIVEKANLDNRLRAEATQTNFVADGCTINSVVYALAYCGDAIKTFPDYETFKTTALSNAHNYTHILYLPSEIGLENDGFRPTSQDFREKVDRILDEILDAFPIRVLLGSVERRIERALQFLGLNTSPSMWDNYIAFEGLDTAAKTVQMKLLQEHATSNKIPLHVVQHLRDGTIVREIEQLKLSDPCGNAYRIAELSTELQIKEFKSNLILERLEAEQMVISDRQKFSIMALGGSLGRISLANLYAITRNISAPGKVIYLRTQPATADGIYTAKAMEIFDKLGRRHGFCFVDGHAADLAIHLKIVKAAFHTTAGSKSGESTGAPG
;
A
#
# COMPACT_ATOMS: atom_id res chain seq x y z
N MET A 1 -11.35 -12.35 -17.60
CA MET A 1 -11.85 -12.77 -16.27
C MET A 1 -10.78 -12.46 -15.22
N PRO A 2 -11.13 -12.18 -13.95
CA PRO A 2 -10.15 -11.73 -12.95
C PRO A 2 -9.13 -12.82 -12.59
N ARG A 3 -7.85 -12.49 -12.70
CA ARG A 3 -6.70 -13.23 -12.16
C ARG A 3 -6.05 -12.33 -11.12
N VAL A 4 -6.31 -12.60 -9.85
CA VAL A 4 -5.89 -11.75 -8.72
C VAL A 4 -4.78 -12.46 -7.98
N ALA A 5 -3.62 -11.82 -7.84
CA ALA A 5 -2.52 -12.35 -7.04
C ALA A 5 -2.37 -11.55 -5.75
N ILE A 6 -2.25 -12.24 -4.63
CA ILE A 6 -2.01 -11.62 -3.33
C ILE A 6 -0.54 -11.80 -2.96
N THR A 7 0.21 -10.70 -2.84
CA THR A 7 1.64 -10.68 -2.54
C THR A 7 1.95 -9.99 -1.21
N GLY A 8 3.13 -10.28 -0.67
CA GLY A 8 3.60 -9.83 0.64
C GLY A 8 4.54 -10.84 1.27
N ALA A 9 5.32 -10.41 2.27
CA ALA A 9 6.17 -11.32 3.03
C ALA A 9 5.35 -12.36 3.83
N HIS A 10 6.05 -13.30 4.46
CA HIS A 10 5.44 -14.30 5.32
C HIS A 10 4.72 -13.60 6.49
N SER A 11 3.60 -14.18 6.93
CA SER A 11 2.78 -13.61 8.02
C SER A 11 2.12 -12.26 7.71
N ALA A 12 1.96 -11.88 6.44
CA ALA A 12 1.26 -10.64 6.05
C ALA A 12 -0.29 -10.77 5.99
N GLY A 13 -0.85 -11.96 6.23
CA GLY A 13 -2.30 -12.23 6.13
C GLY A 13 -2.80 -12.61 4.73
N LYS A 14 -1.92 -13.08 3.85
CA LYS A 14 -2.25 -13.43 2.45
C LYS A 14 -3.31 -14.52 2.33
N THR A 15 -3.12 -15.64 3.02
CA THR A 15 -4.07 -16.77 3.00
C THR A 15 -5.45 -16.34 3.49
N THR A 16 -5.51 -15.59 4.60
CA THR A 16 -6.76 -15.05 5.15
C THR A 16 -7.49 -14.18 4.13
N LEU A 17 -6.79 -13.23 3.49
CA LEU A 17 -7.41 -12.38 2.47
C LEU A 17 -7.85 -13.17 1.23
N THR A 18 -7.05 -14.15 0.80
CA THR A 18 -7.35 -15.00 -0.36
C THR A 18 -8.67 -15.72 -0.18
N LEU A 19 -8.83 -16.40 0.96
CA LEU A 19 -10.04 -17.17 1.26
C LEU A 19 -11.26 -16.25 1.39
N ALA A 20 -11.12 -15.12 2.09
CA ALA A 20 -12.22 -14.18 2.27
C ALA A 20 -12.66 -13.52 0.95
N LEU A 21 -11.72 -13.22 0.05
CA LEU A 21 -12.07 -12.71 -1.29
C LEU A 21 -12.72 -13.77 -2.16
N ALA A 22 -12.23 -15.00 -2.13
CA ALA A 22 -12.84 -16.10 -2.88
C ALA A 22 -14.28 -16.35 -2.44
N GLU A 23 -14.52 -16.38 -1.12
CA GLU A 23 -15.85 -16.50 -0.53
C GLU A 23 -16.79 -15.35 -0.97
N LYS A 24 -16.34 -14.10 -0.85
CA LYS A 24 -17.18 -12.93 -1.17
C LYS A 24 -17.46 -12.74 -2.66
N THR A 25 -16.54 -13.15 -3.53
CA THR A 25 -16.64 -12.92 -4.98
C THR A 25 -17.13 -14.13 -5.76
N GLY A 26 -17.11 -15.32 -5.15
CA GLY A 26 -17.32 -16.60 -5.85
C GLY A 26 -16.18 -16.96 -6.81
N ILE A 27 -15.10 -16.19 -6.87
CA ILE A 27 -13.93 -16.49 -7.69
C ILE A 27 -13.13 -17.61 -7.00
N PRO A 28 -12.75 -18.70 -7.68
CA PRO A 28 -12.00 -19.78 -7.06
C PRO A 28 -10.70 -19.29 -6.41
N SER A 29 -10.46 -19.69 -5.15
CA SER A 29 -9.13 -19.54 -4.56
C SER A 29 -8.20 -20.60 -5.14
N ILE A 30 -6.99 -20.21 -5.50
CA ILE A 30 -5.94 -21.15 -5.86
C ILE A 30 -4.75 -21.02 -4.93
N ARG A 31 -4.16 -22.16 -4.62
CA ARG A 31 -2.93 -22.27 -3.85
C ARG A 31 -2.15 -23.46 -4.42
N GLY A 32 -0.98 -23.19 -4.98
CA GLY A 32 0.00 -24.26 -5.21
C GLY A 32 0.59 -24.74 -3.88
N ASP A 33 1.27 -25.87 -3.90
CA ASP A 33 2.01 -26.38 -2.74
C ASP A 33 2.85 -25.28 -2.11
N THR A 34 2.82 -25.20 -0.80
CA THR A 34 3.68 -24.26 -0.10
C THR A 34 5.11 -24.77 -0.05
N VAL A 35 6.05 -23.85 0.22
CA VAL A 35 7.41 -24.19 0.62
C VAL A 35 7.43 -25.26 1.72
N ARG A 36 6.44 -25.26 2.63
CA ARG A 36 6.28 -26.30 3.64
C ARG A 36 6.00 -27.67 3.07
N ASP A 37 5.09 -27.75 2.13
CA ASP A 37 4.68 -29.01 1.52
C ASP A 37 5.85 -29.58 0.72
N ILE A 38 6.53 -28.73 -0.05
CA ILE A 38 7.71 -29.09 -0.86
C ILE A 38 8.88 -29.57 0.01
N VAL A 39 9.19 -28.86 1.10
CA VAL A 39 10.29 -29.25 2.00
C VAL A 39 9.98 -30.57 2.70
N ARG A 40 8.73 -30.77 3.17
CA ARG A 40 8.33 -32.03 3.81
C ARG A 40 8.42 -33.22 2.86
N GLU A 41 8.04 -33.03 1.60
CA GLU A 41 8.07 -34.08 0.59
C GLU A 41 9.51 -34.40 0.15
N ARG A 42 10.31 -33.37 -0.19
CA ARG A 42 11.61 -33.55 -0.85
C ARG A 42 12.80 -33.62 0.10
N PHE A 43 12.67 -33.03 1.30
CA PHE A 43 13.73 -32.93 2.29
C PHE A 43 13.19 -33.21 3.70
N PRO A 44 12.64 -34.43 3.93
CA PRO A 44 11.97 -34.77 5.18
C PRO A 44 12.90 -34.55 6.39
N GLY A 45 12.37 -33.89 7.43
CA GLY A 45 13.11 -33.56 8.65
C GLY A 45 14.01 -32.33 8.58
N LYS A 46 14.14 -31.66 7.43
CA LYS A 46 14.85 -30.38 7.32
C LYS A 46 13.92 -29.19 7.49
N LEU A 47 14.50 -28.09 7.97
CA LEU A 47 13.91 -26.75 7.91
C LEU A 47 14.63 -25.93 6.83
N MET A 48 13.92 -25.01 6.17
CA MET A 48 14.51 -24.16 5.12
C MET A 48 15.78 -23.43 5.57
N GLU A 49 15.83 -22.97 6.81
CA GLU A 49 17.00 -22.29 7.38
C GLU A 49 18.26 -23.17 7.37
N ASN A 50 18.09 -24.47 7.64
CA ASN A 50 19.16 -25.46 7.77
C ASN A 50 19.55 -26.13 6.45
N MET A 51 18.96 -25.71 5.33
CA MET A 51 19.26 -26.24 4.00
C MET A 51 20.45 -25.53 3.36
N THR A 52 21.21 -26.26 2.55
CA THR A 52 22.29 -25.71 1.71
C THR A 52 21.72 -24.82 0.60
N LEU A 53 22.55 -23.98 -0.02
CA LEU A 53 22.11 -23.13 -1.13
C LEU A 53 21.51 -23.91 -2.31
N PRO A 54 22.12 -25.03 -2.78
CA PRO A 54 21.52 -25.85 -3.84
C PRO A 54 20.16 -26.43 -3.45
N GLU A 55 20.00 -26.87 -2.21
CA GLU A 55 18.72 -27.41 -1.72
C GLU A 55 17.64 -26.32 -1.66
N LYS A 56 17.96 -25.12 -1.15
CA LYS A 56 17.07 -23.96 -1.18
C LYS A 56 16.63 -23.63 -2.60
N TRP A 57 17.56 -23.69 -3.56
CA TRP A 57 17.24 -23.46 -4.96
C TRP A 57 16.28 -24.49 -5.55
N ILE A 58 16.47 -25.78 -5.23
CA ILE A 58 15.54 -26.84 -5.65
C ILE A 58 14.13 -26.57 -5.14
N VAL A 59 13.99 -26.11 -3.89
CA VAL A 59 12.69 -25.75 -3.31
C VAL A 59 12.06 -24.57 -4.04
N GLU A 60 12.81 -23.51 -4.31
CA GLU A 60 12.25 -22.32 -4.98
C GLU A 60 11.81 -22.61 -6.43
N LYS A 61 12.58 -23.40 -7.18
CA LYS A 61 12.16 -23.87 -8.52
C LYS A 61 10.86 -24.69 -8.45
N ALA A 62 10.80 -25.65 -7.53
CA ALA A 62 9.60 -26.45 -7.33
C ALA A 62 8.38 -25.60 -6.94
N ASN A 63 8.59 -24.59 -6.11
CA ASN A 63 7.55 -23.66 -5.66
C ASN A 63 6.97 -22.84 -6.83
N LEU A 64 7.83 -22.35 -7.73
CA LEU A 64 7.38 -21.67 -8.95
C LEU A 64 6.61 -22.63 -9.86
N ASP A 65 7.15 -23.82 -10.13
CA ASP A 65 6.51 -24.81 -11.01
C ASP A 65 5.12 -25.22 -10.50
N ASN A 66 5.01 -25.51 -9.20
CA ASN A 66 3.74 -25.89 -8.59
C ASN A 66 2.71 -24.75 -8.66
N ARG A 67 3.16 -23.49 -8.54
CA ARG A 67 2.30 -22.32 -8.73
C ARG A 67 1.77 -22.22 -10.15
N LEU A 68 2.66 -22.31 -11.14
CA LEU A 68 2.30 -22.19 -12.55
C LEU A 68 1.31 -23.28 -12.96
N ARG A 69 1.52 -24.52 -12.50
CA ARG A 69 0.58 -25.63 -12.73
C ARG A 69 -0.78 -25.35 -12.10
N ALA A 70 -0.84 -24.90 -10.84
CA ALA A 70 -2.09 -24.57 -10.19
C ALA A 70 -2.84 -23.44 -10.92
N GLU A 71 -2.14 -22.38 -11.31
CA GLU A 71 -2.68 -21.24 -12.06
C GLU A 71 -3.18 -21.59 -13.47
N ALA A 72 -2.64 -22.65 -14.07
CA ALA A 72 -3.06 -23.14 -15.38
C ALA A 72 -4.40 -23.90 -15.33
N THR A 73 -4.84 -24.35 -14.15
CA THR A 73 -6.10 -25.11 -14.01
C THR A 73 -7.36 -24.24 -14.06
N GLN A 74 -7.21 -22.91 -13.96
CA GLN A 74 -8.33 -21.98 -13.85
C GLN A 74 -8.16 -20.78 -14.79
N THR A 75 -9.26 -20.35 -15.40
CA THR A 75 -9.31 -19.13 -16.21
C THR A 75 -9.39 -17.85 -15.37
N ASN A 76 -9.95 -17.96 -14.17
CA ASN A 76 -10.09 -16.89 -13.19
C ASN A 76 -9.83 -17.42 -11.78
N PHE A 77 -9.18 -16.62 -10.94
CA PHE A 77 -8.83 -17.05 -9.58
C PHE A 77 -8.41 -15.89 -8.68
N VAL A 78 -8.39 -16.18 -7.37
CA VAL A 78 -7.65 -15.43 -6.36
C VAL A 78 -6.50 -16.31 -5.84
N ALA A 79 -5.26 -15.92 -6.10
CA ALA A 79 -4.08 -16.69 -5.75
C ALA A 79 -3.51 -16.29 -4.38
N ASP A 80 -3.32 -17.28 -3.50
CA ASP A 80 -2.55 -17.13 -2.26
C ASP A 80 -1.06 -17.14 -2.58
N GLY A 81 -0.52 -15.96 -2.89
CA GLY A 81 0.84 -15.76 -3.37
C GLY A 81 0.89 -15.26 -4.82
N CYS A 82 2.04 -14.69 -5.19
CA CYS A 82 2.35 -14.21 -6.53
C CYS A 82 3.63 -14.91 -7.02
N THR A 83 3.77 -15.16 -8.33
CA THR A 83 5.04 -15.70 -8.87
C THR A 83 6.25 -14.80 -8.59
N ILE A 84 6.04 -13.49 -8.39
CA ILE A 84 7.09 -12.55 -7.94
C ILE A 84 7.72 -13.03 -6.62
N ASN A 85 6.93 -13.62 -5.71
CA ASN A 85 7.44 -14.10 -4.43
C ASN A 85 8.53 -15.16 -4.61
N SER A 86 8.45 -16.01 -5.64
CA SER A 86 9.47 -17.03 -5.91
C SER A 86 10.85 -16.40 -6.14
N VAL A 87 10.92 -15.30 -6.90
CA VAL A 87 12.19 -14.56 -7.12
C VAL A 87 12.67 -13.89 -5.83
N VAL A 88 11.74 -13.27 -5.09
CA VAL A 88 12.05 -12.57 -3.85
C VAL A 88 12.62 -13.52 -2.79
N TYR A 89 11.98 -14.66 -2.55
CA TYR A 89 12.44 -15.62 -1.55
C TYR A 89 13.75 -16.30 -1.98
N ALA A 90 13.89 -16.61 -3.27
CA ALA A 90 15.15 -17.14 -3.81
C ALA A 90 16.33 -16.17 -3.56
N LEU A 91 16.16 -14.87 -3.85
CA LEU A 91 17.17 -13.85 -3.53
C LEU A 91 17.36 -13.66 -2.02
N ALA A 92 16.29 -13.70 -1.23
CA ALA A 92 16.36 -13.55 0.22
C ALA A 92 17.15 -14.70 0.88
N TYR A 93 16.91 -15.94 0.47
CA TYR A 93 17.58 -17.12 1.01
C TYR A 93 19.01 -17.29 0.50
N CYS A 94 19.25 -17.06 -0.79
CA CYS A 94 20.51 -17.41 -1.41
C CYS A 94 21.44 -16.21 -1.66
N GLY A 95 20.95 -14.97 -1.54
CA GLY A 95 21.71 -13.77 -1.89
C GLY A 95 22.14 -13.78 -3.36
N ASP A 96 23.22 -13.05 -3.67
CA ASP A 96 23.72 -12.95 -5.06
C ASP A 96 24.31 -14.25 -5.60
N ALA A 97 24.66 -15.22 -4.74
CA ALA A 97 25.18 -16.51 -5.16
C ALA A 97 24.22 -17.26 -6.10
N ILE A 98 22.90 -17.05 -5.95
CA ILE A 98 21.90 -17.69 -6.80
C ILE A 98 21.99 -17.30 -8.26
N LYS A 99 22.54 -16.11 -8.57
CA LYS A 99 22.71 -15.63 -9.94
C LYS A 99 23.70 -16.49 -10.74
N THR A 100 24.53 -17.26 -10.03
CA THR A 100 25.47 -18.21 -10.64
C THR A 100 24.87 -19.59 -10.89
N PHE A 101 23.66 -19.85 -10.35
CA PHE A 101 23.05 -21.17 -10.46
C PHE A 101 22.47 -21.38 -11.88
N PRO A 102 22.56 -22.61 -12.42
CA PRO A 102 21.92 -22.93 -13.68
C PRO A 102 20.43 -22.57 -13.65
N ASP A 103 19.97 -22.03 -14.78
CA ASP A 103 18.56 -21.64 -15.04
C ASP A 103 18.03 -20.48 -14.21
N TYR A 104 18.86 -19.76 -13.44
CA TYR A 104 18.38 -18.61 -12.65
C TYR A 104 17.67 -17.55 -13.51
N GLU A 105 18.27 -17.16 -14.64
CA GLU A 105 17.65 -16.16 -15.52
C GLU A 105 16.35 -16.66 -16.15
N THR A 106 16.27 -17.95 -16.51
CA THR A 106 15.03 -18.57 -17.00
C THR A 106 13.96 -18.58 -15.92
N PHE A 107 14.30 -18.96 -14.69
CA PHE A 107 13.39 -18.94 -13.53
C PHE A 107 12.86 -17.54 -13.25
N LYS A 108 13.76 -16.56 -13.17
CA LYS A 108 13.41 -15.15 -12.95
C LYS A 108 12.50 -14.63 -14.06
N THR A 109 12.87 -14.86 -15.32
CA THR A 109 12.09 -14.44 -16.48
C THR A 109 10.71 -15.08 -16.48
N THR A 110 10.61 -16.38 -16.19
CA THR A 110 9.33 -17.11 -16.12
C THR A 110 8.43 -16.54 -15.03
N ALA A 111 8.97 -16.35 -13.82
CA ALA A 111 8.20 -15.82 -12.69
C ALA A 111 7.68 -14.40 -12.94
N LEU A 112 8.54 -13.51 -13.44
CA LEU A 112 8.17 -12.11 -13.72
C LEU A 112 7.26 -11.99 -14.94
N SER A 113 7.48 -12.78 -15.99
CA SER A 113 6.61 -12.81 -17.16
C SER A 113 5.21 -13.31 -16.80
N ASN A 114 5.11 -14.36 -15.98
CA ASN A 114 3.79 -14.81 -15.51
C ASN A 114 3.07 -13.76 -14.67
N ALA A 115 3.80 -12.92 -13.92
CA ALA A 115 3.19 -11.87 -13.12
C ALA A 115 2.46 -10.82 -13.96
N HIS A 116 2.83 -10.63 -15.24
CA HIS A 116 2.09 -9.78 -16.17
C HIS A 116 0.74 -10.37 -16.60
N ASN A 117 0.49 -11.66 -16.36
CA ASN A 117 -0.81 -12.31 -16.64
C ASN A 117 -1.84 -12.06 -15.53
N TYR A 118 -1.45 -11.50 -14.38
CA TYR A 118 -2.41 -11.11 -13.35
C TYR A 118 -3.09 -9.81 -13.75
N THR A 119 -4.42 -9.81 -13.67
CA THR A 119 -5.21 -8.58 -13.84
C THR A 119 -5.03 -7.62 -12.68
N HIS A 120 -4.75 -8.14 -11.48
CA HIS A 120 -4.58 -7.38 -10.26
C HIS A 120 -3.50 -8.03 -9.39
N ILE A 121 -2.56 -7.22 -8.90
CA ILE A 121 -1.60 -7.64 -7.88
C ILE A 121 -1.88 -6.82 -6.62
N LEU A 122 -2.35 -7.49 -5.58
CA LEU A 122 -2.69 -6.91 -4.28
C LEU A 122 -1.55 -7.15 -3.31
N TYR A 123 -0.85 -6.09 -2.90
CA TYR A 123 0.28 -6.15 -1.97
C TYR A 123 -0.19 -5.88 -0.53
N LEU A 124 0.15 -6.80 0.38
CA LEU A 124 0.03 -6.62 1.82
C LEU A 124 1.41 -6.36 2.43
N PRO A 125 1.66 -5.14 2.92
CA PRO A 125 2.87 -4.87 3.67
C PRO A 125 2.81 -5.55 5.05
N SER A 126 3.98 -5.74 5.65
CA SER A 126 4.17 -6.35 6.96
C SER A 126 3.66 -5.48 8.12
N GLU A 127 2.34 -5.33 8.22
CA GLU A 127 1.66 -4.61 9.32
C GLU A 127 1.42 -5.49 10.55
N ILE A 128 1.56 -6.81 10.43
CA ILE A 128 1.26 -7.77 11.50
C ILE A 128 2.58 -8.25 12.11
N GLY A 129 2.58 -8.57 13.41
CA GLY A 129 3.71 -9.21 14.07
C GLY A 129 4.06 -10.57 13.44
N LEU A 130 5.26 -11.08 13.72
CA LEU A 130 5.62 -12.43 13.30
C LEU A 130 4.82 -13.46 14.11
N GLU A 131 4.21 -14.41 13.41
CA GLU A 131 3.66 -15.62 14.03
C GLU A 131 4.73 -16.71 14.02
N ASN A 132 4.98 -17.34 15.16
CA ASN A 132 5.80 -18.54 15.24
C ASN A 132 4.91 -19.78 15.04
N ASP A 133 4.99 -20.39 13.87
CA ASP A 133 4.30 -21.66 13.56
C ASP A 133 5.26 -22.84 13.40
N GLY A 134 6.50 -22.69 13.89
CA GLY A 134 7.54 -23.71 13.84
C GLY A 134 8.07 -24.03 12.44
N PHE A 135 7.69 -23.27 11.40
CA PHE A 135 8.16 -23.51 10.04
C PHE A 135 8.57 -22.25 9.28
N ARG A 136 7.83 -21.14 9.45
CA ARG A 136 8.21 -19.84 8.88
C ARG A 136 9.47 -19.32 9.61
N PRO A 137 10.41 -18.65 8.91
CA PRO A 137 11.47 -17.92 9.59
C PRO A 137 10.87 -16.96 10.61
N THR A 138 11.29 -17.06 11.86
CA THR A 138 10.88 -16.13 12.94
C THR A 138 11.82 -14.94 13.04
N SER A 139 12.74 -14.79 12.08
CA SER A 139 13.69 -13.68 12.02
C SER A 139 13.03 -12.45 11.39
N GLN A 140 12.91 -11.40 12.20
CA GLN A 140 12.49 -10.07 11.75
C GLN A 140 13.42 -9.53 10.67
N ASP A 141 14.74 -9.70 10.82
CA ASP A 141 15.73 -9.30 9.82
C ASP A 141 15.51 -9.99 8.46
N PHE A 142 15.15 -11.28 8.47
CA PHE A 142 14.83 -11.99 7.25
C PHE A 142 13.56 -11.46 6.61
N ARG A 143 12.52 -11.13 7.39
CA ARG A 143 11.30 -10.51 6.86
C ARG A 143 11.59 -9.15 6.24
N GLU A 144 12.39 -8.32 6.91
CA GLU A 144 12.79 -7.02 6.38
C GLU A 144 13.63 -7.13 5.11
N LYS A 145 14.49 -8.16 5.01
CA LYS A 145 15.20 -8.48 3.77
C LYS A 145 14.22 -8.84 2.64
N VAL A 146 13.26 -9.70 2.90
CA VAL A 146 12.20 -10.07 1.94
C VAL A 146 11.39 -8.85 1.51
N ASP A 147 10.96 -8.02 2.45
CA ASP A 147 10.16 -6.83 2.17
C ASP A 147 10.93 -5.80 1.33
N ARG A 148 12.24 -5.62 1.56
CA ARG A 148 13.09 -4.75 0.73
C ARG A 148 13.19 -5.24 -0.71
N ILE A 149 13.53 -6.52 -0.90
CA ILE A 149 13.65 -7.12 -2.24
C ILE A 149 12.29 -7.08 -2.96
N LEU A 150 11.20 -7.35 -2.23
CA LEU A 150 9.84 -7.27 -2.77
C LEU A 150 9.49 -5.84 -3.19
N ASP A 151 9.79 -4.83 -2.37
CA ASP A 151 9.51 -3.43 -2.69
C ASP A 151 10.19 -2.98 -4.00
N GLU A 152 11.45 -3.40 -4.21
CA GLU A 152 12.23 -3.13 -5.41
C GLU A 152 11.63 -3.80 -6.66
N ILE A 153 11.28 -5.10 -6.57
CA ILE A 153 10.74 -5.83 -7.72
C ILE A 153 9.33 -5.34 -8.08
N LEU A 154 8.49 -5.03 -7.08
CA LEU A 154 7.11 -4.60 -7.31
C LEU A 154 7.00 -3.23 -8.01
N ASP A 155 8.07 -2.42 -8.05
CA ASP A 155 8.07 -1.14 -8.78
C ASP A 155 7.88 -1.32 -10.30
N ALA A 156 8.19 -2.50 -10.84
CA ALA A 156 7.95 -2.84 -12.24
C ALA A 156 6.50 -3.23 -12.55
N PHE A 157 5.61 -3.31 -11.56
CA PHE A 157 4.25 -3.84 -11.72
C PHE A 157 3.17 -2.86 -11.24
N PRO A 158 1.99 -2.83 -11.88
CA PRO A 158 0.84 -2.06 -11.42
C PRO A 158 0.20 -2.76 -10.21
N ILE A 159 0.71 -2.45 -9.01
CA ILE A 159 0.20 -3.02 -7.77
C ILE A 159 -0.84 -2.12 -7.11
N ARG A 160 -1.65 -2.72 -6.22
CA ARG A 160 -2.48 -2.02 -5.24
C ARG A 160 -2.15 -2.49 -3.84
N VAL A 161 -1.94 -1.53 -2.94
CA VAL A 161 -1.59 -1.82 -1.55
C VAL A 161 -2.85 -1.83 -0.69
N LEU A 162 -2.95 -2.84 0.16
CA LEU A 162 -4.07 -3.02 1.08
C LEU A 162 -3.56 -2.90 2.53
N LEU A 163 -4.12 -1.94 3.27
CA LEU A 163 -3.73 -1.63 4.65
C LEU A 163 -4.88 -1.88 5.63
N GLY A 164 -4.54 -1.99 6.91
CA GLY A 164 -5.50 -2.04 8.01
C GLY A 164 -6.04 -3.44 8.29
N SER A 165 -7.24 -3.51 8.87
CA SER A 165 -7.89 -4.79 9.24
C SER A 165 -8.22 -5.65 8.02
N VAL A 166 -8.54 -6.93 8.26
CA VAL A 166 -8.96 -7.85 7.19
C VAL A 166 -10.19 -7.29 6.45
N GLU A 167 -11.15 -6.72 7.19
CA GLU A 167 -12.36 -6.10 6.65
C GLU A 167 -12.03 -4.91 5.75
N ARG A 168 -11.13 -4.01 6.20
CA ARG A 168 -10.65 -2.87 5.40
C ARG A 168 -9.98 -3.35 4.10
N ARG A 169 -9.14 -4.38 4.19
CA ARG A 169 -8.40 -4.94 3.04
C ARG A 169 -9.34 -5.57 2.03
N ILE A 170 -10.36 -6.31 2.49
CA ILE A 170 -11.39 -6.89 1.64
C ILE A 170 -12.19 -5.79 0.93
N GLU A 171 -12.67 -4.80 1.66
CA GLU A 171 -13.45 -3.70 1.09
C GLU A 171 -12.67 -2.97 -0.01
N ARG A 172 -11.40 -2.63 0.26
CA ARG A 172 -10.51 -1.99 -0.71
C ARG A 172 -10.19 -2.88 -1.90
N ALA A 173 -9.95 -4.17 -1.67
CA ALA A 173 -9.75 -5.13 -2.76
C ALA A 173 -10.98 -5.20 -3.67
N LEU A 174 -12.19 -5.30 -3.12
CA LEU A 174 -13.43 -5.31 -3.91
C LEU A 174 -13.63 -4.01 -4.70
N GLN A 175 -13.29 -2.86 -4.12
CA GLN A 175 -13.29 -1.57 -4.85
C GLN A 175 -12.31 -1.60 -6.03
N PHE A 176 -11.07 -2.08 -5.83
CA PHE A 176 -10.08 -2.16 -6.91
C PHE A 176 -10.45 -3.16 -8.00
N LEU A 177 -11.15 -4.24 -7.65
CA LEU A 177 -11.67 -5.22 -8.59
C LEU A 177 -12.91 -4.71 -9.34
N GLY A 178 -13.47 -3.55 -8.97
CA GLY A 178 -14.72 -3.04 -9.51
C GLY A 178 -15.95 -3.88 -9.13
N LEU A 179 -15.87 -4.61 -8.02
CA LEU A 179 -16.92 -5.52 -7.54
C LEU A 179 -17.72 -4.95 -6.35
N ASN A 180 -17.25 -3.87 -5.72
CA ASN A 180 -18.02 -3.17 -4.69
C ASN A 180 -18.80 -2.01 -5.29
N THR A 181 -20.13 -2.01 -5.10
CA THR A 181 -21.03 -0.93 -5.55
C THR A 181 -21.40 0.03 -4.43
N SER A 182 -21.10 -0.30 -3.17
CA SER A 182 -21.45 0.53 -2.02
C SER A 182 -20.24 1.35 -1.55
N PRO A 183 -20.41 2.68 -1.34
CA PRO A 183 -19.36 3.51 -0.77
C PRO A 183 -18.94 3.03 0.62
N SER A 184 -17.64 3.13 0.90
CA SER A 184 -17.12 2.93 2.25
C SER A 184 -17.42 4.14 3.11
N MET A 185 -17.72 3.96 4.39
CA MET A 185 -17.68 5.09 5.35
C MET A 185 -16.31 5.80 5.33
N TRP A 186 -15.23 5.09 4.97
CA TRP A 186 -13.88 5.66 4.91
C TRP A 186 -13.67 6.51 3.67
N ASP A 187 -14.51 6.39 2.65
CA ASP A 187 -14.50 7.28 1.49
C ASP A 187 -14.88 8.72 1.90
N ASN A 188 -15.51 8.89 3.07
CA ASN A 188 -15.77 10.18 3.72
C ASN A 188 -14.55 10.72 4.51
N TYR A 189 -13.49 9.93 4.70
CA TYR A 189 -12.23 10.41 5.27
C TYR A 189 -11.24 10.72 4.14
N ILE A 190 -10.94 12.01 3.96
CA ILE A 190 -10.11 12.52 2.87
C ILE A 190 -8.85 13.18 3.45
N ALA A 191 -7.68 12.67 3.10
CA ALA A 191 -6.43 13.35 3.43
C ALA A 191 -5.93 14.20 2.25
N PHE A 192 -5.49 15.42 2.55
CA PHE A 192 -4.73 16.24 1.64
C PHE A 192 -3.24 15.99 1.86
N GLU A 193 -2.57 15.44 0.86
CA GLU A 193 -1.14 15.16 0.88
C GLU A 193 -0.41 16.09 -0.10
N GLY A 194 0.87 16.35 0.13
CA GLY A 194 1.65 17.32 -0.64
C GLY A 194 2.85 17.83 0.11
N LEU A 195 3.83 18.35 -0.61
CA LEU A 195 4.97 19.06 0.00
C LEU A 195 4.51 20.33 0.75
N ASP A 196 5.40 20.87 1.57
CA ASP A 196 5.19 22.24 2.08
C ASP A 196 5.06 23.20 0.89
N THR A 197 4.25 24.25 1.04
CA THR A 197 3.86 25.18 -0.05
C THR A 197 2.94 24.62 -1.14
N ALA A 198 2.55 23.34 -1.09
CA ALA A 198 1.57 22.77 -2.04
C ALA A 198 0.14 23.35 -1.91
N ALA A 199 -0.04 24.39 -1.08
CA ALA A 199 -1.28 25.11 -0.84
C ALA A 199 -2.48 24.23 -0.44
N LYS A 200 -2.18 23.13 0.26
CA LYS A 200 -3.15 22.24 0.92
C LYS A 200 -4.14 23.03 1.77
N THR A 201 -3.62 23.91 2.64
CA THR A 201 -4.44 24.73 3.55
C THR A 201 -5.42 25.64 2.80
N VAL A 202 -5.00 26.22 1.66
CA VAL A 202 -5.88 27.04 0.81
C VAL A 202 -7.00 26.19 0.22
N GLN A 203 -6.65 25.03 -0.37
CA GLN A 203 -7.62 24.15 -0.99
C GLN A 203 -8.60 23.52 0.01
N MET A 204 -8.14 23.18 1.21
CA MET A 204 -9.01 22.72 2.29
C MET A 204 -9.99 23.82 2.75
N LYS A 205 -9.55 25.08 2.83
CA LYS A 205 -10.42 26.20 3.17
C LYS A 205 -11.52 26.38 2.11
N LEU A 206 -11.15 26.39 0.83
CA LEU A 206 -12.13 26.49 -0.26
C LEU A 206 -13.10 25.29 -0.25
N LEU A 207 -12.61 24.08 0.05
CA LEU A 207 -13.47 22.90 0.18
C LEU A 207 -14.45 23.03 1.35
N GLN A 208 -14.02 23.63 2.46
CA GLN A 208 -14.86 23.90 3.62
C GLN A 208 -15.93 24.95 3.32
N GLU A 209 -15.59 26.02 2.60
CA GLU A 209 -16.54 27.02 2.11
C GLU A 209 -17.59 26.36 1.21
N HIS A 210 -17.16 25.53 0.24
CA HIS A 210 -18.06 24.77 -0.63
C HIS A 210 -19.00 23.85 0.17
N ALA A 211 -18.46 23.09 1.13
CA ALA A 211 -19.26 22.20 1.98
C ALA A 211 -20.31 22.98 2.77
N THR A 212 -19.93 24.14 3.33
CA THR A 212 -20.83 25.02 4.08
C THR A 212 -21.96 25.55 3.19
N SER A 213 -21.63 26.06 2.00
CA SER A 213 -22.63 26.54 1.04
C SER A 213 -23.62 25.47 0.58
N ASN A 214 -23.17 24.20 0.52
CA ASN A 214 -23.98 23.06 0.10
C ASN A 214 -24.55 22.24 1.28
N LYS A 215 -24.41 22.72 2.52
CA LYS A 215 -24.88 22.04 3.75
C LYS A 215 -24.35 20.61 3.91
N ILE A 216 -23.14 20.35 3.43
CA ILE A 216 -22.46 19.07 3.58
C ILE A 216 -21.81 19.04 4.97
N PRO A 217 -22.13 18.07 5.84
CA PRO A 217 -21.53 17.98 7.16
C PRO A 217 -20.05 17.60 7.03
N LEU A 218 -19.17 18.56 7.33
CA LEU A 218 -17.72 18.43 7.18
C LEU A 218 -17.01 18.81 8.48
N HIS A 219 -16.10 17.93 8.92
CA HIS A 219 -15.16 18.20 10.00
C HIS A 219 -13.74 18.35 9.45
N VAL A 220 -13.05 19.39 9.90
CA VAL A 220 -11.62 19.60 9.60
C VAL A 220 -10.82 19.13 10.81
N VAL A 221 -9.93 18.16 10.60
CA VAL A 221 -9.07 17.63 11.65
C VAL A 221 -8.22 18.74 12.25
N GLN A 222 -8.30 18.88 13.57
CA GLN A 222 -7.53 19.81 14.36
C GLN A 222 -6.21 19.18 14.78
N HIS A 223 -5.10 19.82 14.44
CA HIS A 223 -3.76 19.37 14.81
C HIS A 223 -3.43 19.67 16.26
N LEU A 224 -2.74 18.73 16.92
CA LEU A 224 -2.19 18.95 18.24
C LEU A 224 -0.91 19.78 18.10
N ARG A 225 -0.99 21.08 18.39
CA ARG A 225 0.12 22.04 18.22
C ARG A 225 0.99 22.18 19.46
N ASP A 226 0.42 21.92 20.63
CA ASP A 226 1.11 22.06 21.90
C ASP A 226 1.25 20.68 22.57
N GLY A 227 2.49 20.30 22.87
CA GLY A 227 2.77 19.01 23.49
C GLY A 227 4.26 18.74 23.65
N THR A 228 4.57 17.73 24.46
CA THR A 228 5.94 17.21 24.58
C THR A 228 6.40 16.57 23.27
N ILE A 229 5.52 15.83 22.60
CA ILE A 229 5.82 15.12 21.34
C ILE A 229 6.17 16.07 20.20
N VAL A 230 5.39 17.14 20.01
CA VAL A 230 5.63 18.12 18.93
C VAL A 230 7.00 18.76 19.11
N ARG A 231 7.31 19.22 20.33
CA ARG A 231 8.61 19.81 20.67
C ARG A 231 9.76 18.82 20.50
N GLU A 232 9.57 17.55 20.87
CA GLU A 232 10.58 16.50 20.69
C GLU A 232 10.84 16.26 19.19
N ILE A 233 9.80 16.15 18.36
CA ILE A 233 9.93 16.01 16.91
C ILE A 233 10.72 17.19 16.31
N GLU A 234 10.38 18.42 16.71
CA GLU A 234 11.07 19.62 16.23
C GLU A 234 12.55 19.64 16.64
N GLN A 235 12.86 19.31 17.89
CA GLN A 235 14.24 19.21 18.37
C GLN A 235 15.05 18.13 17.63
N LEU A 236 14.47 16.96 17.38
CA LEU A 236 15.12 15.87 16.63
C LEU A 236 15.37 16.25 15.17
N LYS A 237 14.42 16.96 14.54
CA LYS A 237 14.58 17.49 13.17
C LYS A 237 15.67 18.55 13.08
N LEU A 238 15.80 19.40 14.09
CA LEU A 238 16.82 20.47 14.13
C LEU A 238 18.23 19.95 14.42
N SER A 239 18.35 18.88 15.23
CA SER A 239 19.64 18.33 15.67
C SER A 239 20.29 17.43 14.61
N ASP A 240 19.64 16.35 14.24
CA ASP A 240 20.09 15.42 13.19
C ASP A 240 18.87 14.68 12.61
N PRO A 241 18.21 15.21 11.58
CA PRO A 241 16.99 14.61 11.05
C PRO A 241 17.25 13.20 10.49
N CYS A 242 18.45 12.95 9.93
CA CYS A 242 18.80 11.65 9.38
C CYS A 242 19.06 10.63 10.49
N GLY A 243 19.92 10.94 11.45
CA GLY A 243 20.20 10.05 12.60
C GLY A 243 18.95 9.75 13.43
N ASN A 244 18.04 10.71 13.51
CA ASN A 244 16.79 10.58 14.27
C ASN A 244 15.59 10.12 13.45
N ALA A 245 15.77 9.70 12.19
CA ALA A 245 14.65 9.42 11.28
C ALA A 245 13.63 8.44 11.86
N TYR A 246 14.08 7.31 12.45
CA TYR A 246 13.19 6.31 13.06
C TYR A 246 12.37 6.92 14.19
N ARG A 247 13.03 7.62 15.12
CA ARG A 247 12.38 8.24 16.27
C ARG A 247 11.37 9.31 15.83
N ILE A 248 11.72 10.12 14.83
CA ILE A 248 10.83 11.12 14.24
C ILE A 248 9.58 10.45 13.65
N ALA A 249 9.72 9.33 12.92
CA ALA A 249 8.61 8.61 12.33
C ALA A 249 7.69 7.97 13.39
N GLU A 250 8.26 7.40 14.45
CA GLU A 250 7.52 6.84 15.59
C GLU A 250 6.71 7.91 16.33
N LEU A 251 7.34 9.03 16.69
CA LEU A 251 6.69 10.15 17.37
C LEU A 251 5.60 10.79 16.49
N SER A 252 5.88 10.96 15.20
CA SER A 252 4.88 11.48 14.25
C SER A 252 3.69 10.52 14.14
N THR A 253 3.94 9.21 14.22
CA THR A 253 2.88 8.19 14.25
C THR A 253 2.03 8.29 15.52
N GLU A 254 2.67 8.42 16.67
CA GLU A 254 1.98 8.61 17.95
C GLU A 254 1.11 9.88 17.93
N LEU A 255 1.66 10.98 17.41
CA LEU A 255 0.93 12.25 17.25
C LEU A 255 -0.31 12.07 16.37
N GLN A 256 -0.17 11.41 15.22
CA GLN A 256 -1.29 11.18 14.29
C GLN A 256 -2.38 10.30 14.91
N ILE A 257 -2.01 9.29 15.71
CA ILE A 257 -2.97 8.45 16.44
C ILE A 257 -3.73 9.28 17.49
N LYS A 258 -3.02 10.17 18.22
CA LYS A 258 -3.64 11.08 19.18
C LYS A 258 -4.60 12.05 18.51
N GLU A 259 -4.21 12.63 17.37
CA GLU A 259 -5.08 13.51 16.57
C GLU A 259 -6.31 12.78 16.05
N PHE A 260 -6.16 11.53 15.58
CA PHE A 260 -7.30 10.73 15.12
C PHE A 260 -8.35 10.53 16.22
N LYS A 261 -7.90 10.22 17.43
CA LYS A 261 -8.76 10.02 18.60
C LYS A 261 -9.37 11.33 19.11
N SER A 262 -8.56 12.38 19.26
CA SER A 262 -9.05 13.66 19.80
C SER A 262 -10.07 14.36 18.89
N ASN A 263 -10.02 14.07 17.59
CA ASN A 263 -10.98 14.58 16.61
C ASN A 263 -12.26 13.72 16.48
N LEU A 264 -12.35 12.59 17.19
CA LEU A 264 -13.45 11.62 17.11
C LEU A 264 -13.71 11.17 15.67
N ILE A 265 -12.64 10.88 14.91
CA ILE A 265 -12.76 10.64 13.47
C ILE A 265 -13.65 9.43 13.20
N LEU A 266 -13.52 8.35 13.97
CA LEU A 266 -14.31 7.13 13.73
C LEU A 266 -15.81 7.41 13.93
N GLU A 267 -16.17 8.03 15.04
CA GLU A 267 -17.54 8.37 15.41
C GLU A 267 -18.19 9.31 14.38
N ARG A 268 -17.40 10.24 13.82
CA ARG A 268 -17.87 11.13 12.74
C ARG A 268 -18.15 10.36 11.46
N LEU A 269 -17.26 9.46 11.06
CA LEU A 269 -17.47 8.63 9.87
C LEU A 269 -18.67 7.70 10.03
N GLU A 270 -18.89 7.14 11.23
CA GLU A 270 -20.07 6.33 11.55
C GLU A 270 -21.36 7.15 11.49
N ALA A 271 -21.30 8.44 11.80
CA ALA A 271 -22.39 9.39 11.63
C ALA A 271 -22.51 9.96 10.20
N GLU A 272 -21.87 9.33 9.21
CA GLU A 272 -21.83 9.75 7.80
C GLU A 272 -21.28 11.17 7.58
N GLN A 273 -20.57 11.74 8.56
CA GLN A 273 -19.93 13.04 8.44
C GLN A 273 -18.64 12.93 7.64
N MET A 274 -18.40 13.88 6.73
CA MET A 274 -17.13 13.98 6.02
C MET A 274 -16.03 14.50 6.95
N VAL A 275 -14.83 13.95 6.83
CA VAL A 275 -13.65 14.36 7.58
C VAL A 275 -12.53 14.68 6.59
N ILE A 276 -11.92 15.87 6.72
CA ILE A 276 -10.72 16.23 5.95
C ILE A 276 -9.53 16.47 6.88
N SER A 277 -8.34 16.01 6.50
CA SER A 277 -7.09 16.29 7.22
C SER A 277 -6.01 16.91 6.33
N ASP A 278 -5.22 17.82 6.90
CA ASP A 278 -3.98 18.30 6.29
C ASP A 278 -2.89 17.32 6.68
N ARG A 279 -2.42 16.52 5.71
CA ARG A 279 -1.51 15.38 5.91
C ARG A 279 -2.13 14.21 6.67
N GLN A 280 -1.48 13.07 6.51
CA GLN A 280 -1.78 11.81 7.18
C GLN A 280 -0.51 10.94 7.23
N LYS A 281 -0.64 9.63 7.43
CA LYS A 281 0.46 8.66 7.45
C LYS A 281 1.32 8.72 6.20
N PHE A 282 0.77 9.07 5.05
CA PHE A 282 1.54 9.12 3.80
C PHE A 282 2.57 10.26 3.82
N SER A 283 2.30 11.36 4.51
CA SER A 283 3.33 12.37 4.84
C SER A 283 4.45 11.80 5.70
N ILE A 284 4.13 11.01 6.73
CA ILE A 284 5.15 10.36 7.58
C ILE A 284 6.02 9.43 6.74
N MET A 285 5.40 8.64 5.86
CA MET A 285 6.09 7.71 4.96
C MET A 285 6.96 8.45 3.93
N ALA A 286 6.44 9.47 3.26
CA ALA A 286 7.18 10.20 2.24
C ALA A 286 8.36 11.00 2.82
N LEU A 287 8.13 11.71 3.91
CA LEU A 287 9.17 12.51 4.57
C LEU A 287 10.18 11.63 5.32
N GLY A 288 9.72 10.58 6.00
CA GLY A 288 10.62 9.63 6.67
C GLY A 288 11.51 8.85 5.68
N GLY A 289 10.93 8.43 4.55
CA GLY A 289 11.68 7.71 3.52
C GLY A 289 12.66 8.60 2.75
N SER A 290 12.37 9.90 2.64
CA SER A 290 13.25 10.84 1.93
C SER A 290 14.59 11.02 2.66
N LEU A 291 14.60 10.90 3.99
CA LEU A 291 15.82 10.91 4.82
C LEU A 291 16.79 9.75 4.51
N GLY A 292 16.34 8.70 3.81
CA GLY A 292 17.19 7.62 3.32
C GLY A 292 17.71 6.65 4.39
N ARG A 293 17.17 6.70 5.61
CA ARG A 293 17.51 5.77 6.70
C ARG A 293 16.46 4.69 6.96
N ILE A 294 15.24 4.90 6.49
CA ILE A 294 14.11 3.98 6.70
C ILE A 294 13.60 3.52 5.33
N SER A 295 13.44 2.22 5.15
CA SER A 295 12.79 1.66 3.96
C SER A 295 11.29 1.92 3.98
N LEU A 296 10.65 1.92 2.81
CA LEU A 296 9.20 2.05 2.74
C LEU A 296 8.47 0.91 3.47
N ALA A 297 9.04 -0.29 3.45
CA ALA A 297 8.57 -1.44 4.22
C ALA A 297 8.53 -1.17 5.73
N ASN A 298 9.63 -0.64 6.29
CA ASN A 298 9.68 -0.30 7.71
C ASN A 298 8.71 0.84 8.05
N LEU A 299 8.49 1.79 7.14
CA LEU A 299 7.50 2.85 7.32
C LEU A 299 6.06 2.33 7.33
N TYR A 300 5.71 1.30 6.55
CA TYR A 300 4.43 0.61 6.71
C TYR A 300 4.30 -0.02 8.10
N ALA A 301 5.34 -0.68 8.59
CA ALA A 301 5.33 -1.30 9.91
C ALA A 301 5.21 -0.27 11.05
N ILE A 302 5.91 0.87 10.96
CA ILE A 302 5.85 1.98 11.93
C ILE A 302 4.44 2.58 11.94
N THR A 303 3.88 2.85 10.76
CA THR A 303 2.59 3.56 10.62
C THR A 303 1.36 2.64 10.64
N ARG A 304 1.52 1.34 10.92
CA ARG A 304 0.44 0.32 10.85
C ARG A 304 -0.81 0.65 11.66
N ASN A 305 -0.64 1.32 12.79
CA ASN A 305 -1.72 1.65 13.73
C ASN A 305 -2.46 2.94 13.37
N ILE A 306 -2.01 3.64 12.33
CA ILE A 306 -2.74 4.78 11.79
C ILE A 306 -3.74 4.25 10.77
N SER A 307 -5.03 4.42 11.05
CA SER A 307 -6.11 4.16 10.11
C SER A 307 -5.92 5.04 8.87
N ALA A 308 -5.87 4.41 7.70
CA ALA A 308 -5.72 5.13 6.44
C ALA A 308 -7.06 5.78 6.03
N PRO A 309 -7.03 6.99 5.43
CA PRO A 309 -8.20 7.57 4.80
C PRO A 309 -8.64 6.74 3.59
N GLY A 310 -9.94 6.76 3.26
CA GLY A 310 -10.44 6.08 2.05
C GLY A 310 -10.08 6.83 0.77
N LYS A 311 -9.90 8.15 0.86
CA LYS A 311 -9.43 9.00 -0.25
C LYS A 311 -8.22 9.82 0.14
N VAL A 312 -7.31 9.99 -0.81
CA VAL A 312 -6.17 10.90 -0.67
C VAL A 312 -6.13 11.80 -1.89
N ILE A 313 -6.12 13.10 -1.66
CA ILE A 313 -5.91 14.13 -2.68
C ILE A 313 -4.46 14.58 -2.55
N TYR A 314 -3.65 14.24 -3.54
CA TYR A 314 -2.24 14.62 -3.58
C TYR A 314 -2.07 15.85 -4.46
N LEU A 315 -1.77 16.99 -3.82
CA LEU A 315 -1.47 18.24 -4.51
C LEU A 315 -0.01 18.21 -4.97
N ARG A 316 0.17 17.93 -6.26
CA ARG A 316 1.48 17.81 -6.90
C ARG A 316 1.90 19.17 -7.43
N THR A 317 2.49 19.98 -6.58
CA THR A 317 3.09 21.25 -6.97
C THR A 317 4.54 21.06 -7.35
N GLN A 318 4.98 21.69 -8.45
CA GLN A 318 6.40 21.88 -8.69
C GLN A 318 6.94 22.80 -7.59
N PRO A 319 8.08 22.48 -6.95
CA PRO A 319 8.62 23.32 -5.89
C PRO A 319 8.88 24.74 -6.41
N ALA A 320 8.43 25.76 -5.67
CA ALA A 320 8.64 27.17 -6.03
C ALA A 320 10.12 27.57 -5.96
N THR A 321 10.92 26.85 -5.16
CA THR A 321 12.38 26.99 -5.07
C THR A 321 13.01 25.61 -4.90
N ALA A 322 14.13 25.40 -5.57
CA ALA A 322 14.90 24.15 -5.59
C ALA A 322 15.67 23.92 -4.27
N ASP A 323 14.99 23.94 -3.12
CA ASP A 323 15.61 23.58 -1.84
C ASP A 323 15.51 22.08 -1.60
N GLY A 324 16.55 21.37 -2.07
CA GLY A 324 17.03 20.14 -1.44
C GLY A 324 16.74 18.82 -2.15
N ILE A 325 17.73 17.91 -2.09
CA ILE A 325 17.66 16.50 -2.48
C ILE A 325 16.49 15.78 -1.76
N TYR A 326 16.21 16.13 -0.51
CA TYR A 326 15.13 15.54 0.29
C TYR A 326 13.74 15.86 -0.26
N THR A 327 13.55 17.04 -0.84
CA THR A 327 12.27 17.47 -1.43
C THR A 327 11.97 16.65 -2.68
N ALA A 328 12.94 16.49 -3.57
CA ALA A 328 12.80 15.65 -4.77
C ALA A 328 12.51 14.18 -4.40
N LYS A 329 13.24 13.64 -3.43
CA LYS A 329 13.05 12.26 -2.98
C LYS A 329 11.69 12.06 -2.28
N ALA A 330 11.22 13.05 -1.51
CA ALA A 330 9.89 13.01 -0.92
C ALA A 330 8.79 12.99 -2.01
N MET A 331 8.94 13.78 -3.09
CA MET A 331 8.01 13.74 -4.23
C MET A 331 8.01 12.37 -4.91
N GLU A 332 9.17 11.78 -5.14
CA GLU A 332 9.28 10.43 -5.72
C GLU A 332 8.53 9.40 -4.88
N ILE A 333 8.70 9.46 -3.55
CA ILE A 333 8.00 8.56 -2.63
C ILE A 333 6.50 8.85 -2.60
N PHE A 334 6.07 10.11 -2.62
CA PHE A 334 4.64 10.45 -2.73
C PHE A 334 4.03 9.92 -4.04
N ASP A 335 4.70 10.09 -5.17
CA ASP A 335 4.26 9.59 -6.47
C ASP A 335 4.17 8.04 -6.44
N LYS A 336 5.17 7.37 -5.84
CA LYS A 336 5.18 5.92 -5.62
C LYS A 336 4.02 5.47 -4.73
N LEU A 337 3.79 6.14 -3.60
CA LEU A 337 2.65 5.89 -2.71
C LEU A 337 1.32 6.13 -3.44
N GLY A 338 1.20 7.20 -4.21
CA GLY A 338 -0.03 7.55 -4.88
C GLY A 338 -0.45 6.54 -5.94
N ARG A 339 0.51 6.03 -6.74
CA ARG A 339 0.23 4.92 -7.68
C ARG A 339 -0.21 3.64 -6.97
N ARG A 340 0.41 3.35 -5.82
CA ARG A 340 0.19 2.13 -5.03
C ARG A 340 -1.12 2.14 -4.24
N HIS A 341 -1.54 3.29 -3.73
CA HIS A 341 -2.74 3.45 -2.89
C HIS A 341 -3.94 4.05 -3.64
N GLY A 342 -3.74 4.50 -4.88
CA GLY A 342 -4.79 5.08 -5.72
C GLY A 342 -5.15 6.52 -5.32
N PHE A 343 -4.14 7.37 -5.11
CA PHE A 343 -4.38 8.79 -4.81
C PHE A 343 -5.01 9.49 -6.02
N CYS A 344 -5.81 10.53 -5.73
CA CYS A 344 -6.20 11.51 -6.73
C CYS A 344 -5.07 12.52 -6.89
N PHE A 345 -4.33 12.42 -8.00
CA PHE A 345 -3.30 13.40 -8.36
C PHE A 345 -3.95 14.69 -8.86
N VAL A 346 -3.52 15.81 -8.30
CA VAL A 346 -3.96 17.14 -8.72
C VAL A 346 -2.73 17.99 -8.99
N ASP A 347 -2.42 18.21 -10.26
CA ASP A 347 -1.33 19.06 -10.72
C ASP A 347 -1.77 20.52 -10.91
N GLY A 348 -0.89 21.48 -10.62
CA GLY A 348 -1.01 22.91 -10.97
C GLY A 348 -0.97 23.90 -9.80
N HIS A 349 -1.16 25.19 -10.09
CA HIS A 349 -1.09 26.28 -9.10
C HIS A 349 -2.41 26.44 -8.33
N ALA A 350 -2.34 26.41 -7.01
CA ALA A 350 -3.53 26.36 -6.14
C ALA A 350 -4.48 27.57 -6.18
N ALA A 351 -4.19 28.63 -6.93
CA ALA A 351 -5.14 29.73 -7.17
C ALA A 351 -6.08 29.47 -8.36
N ASP A 352 -5.86 28.40 -9.13
CA ASP A 352 -6.68 28.07 -10.30
C ASP A 352 -8.04 27.46 -9.88
N LEU A 353 -9.14 28.10 -10.30
CA LEU A 353 -10.50 27.62 -10.08
C LEU A 353 -10.72 26.20 -10.66
N ALA A 354 -10.09 25.86 -11.78
CA ALA A 354 -10.21 24.54 -12.38
C ALA A 354 -9.61 23.44 -11.48
N ILE A 355 -8.55 23.76 -10.74
CA ILE A 355 -7.95 22.87 -9.75
C ILE A 355 -8.89 22.68 -8.57
N HIS A 356 -9.49 23.77 -8.07
CA HIS A 356 -10.47 23.67 -7.00
C HIS A 356 -11.67 22.80 -7.40
N LEU A 357 -12.21 22.96 -8.61
CA LEU A 357 -13.30 22.13 -9.12
C LEU A 357 -12.92 20.64 -9.23
N LYS A 358 -11.68 20.31 -9.63
CA LYS A 358 -11.18 18.93 -9.62
C LYS A 358 -11.16 18.35 -8.21
N ILE A 359 -10.74 19.13 -7.22
CA ILE A 359 -10.69 18.73 -5.80
C ILE A 359 -12.11 18.51 -5.26
N VAL A 360 -13.05 19.42 -5.51
CA VAL A 360 -14.47 19.27 -5.16
C VAL A 360 -15.04 17.99 -5.78
N LYS A 361 -14.75 17.73 -7.07
CA LYS A 361 -15.19 16.50 -7.72
C LYS A 361 -14.60 15.26 -7.05
N ALA A 362 -13.29 15.24 -6.79
CA ALA A 362 -12.63 14.10 -6.14
C ALA A 362 -13.15 13.85 -4.71
N ALA A 363 -13.42 14.91 -3.96
CA ALA A 363 -13.90 14.85 -2.59
C ALA A 363 -15.35 14.34 -2.52
N PHE A 364 -16.27 14.98 -3.26
CA PHE A 364 -17.71 14.77 -3.10
C PHE A 364 -18.36 13.82 -4.10
N HIS A 365 -17.74 13.56 -5.26
CA HIS A 365 -18.32 12.62 -6.24
C HIS A 365 -17.67 11.25 -6.09
N THR A 366 -18.46 10.25 -5.73
CA THR A 366 -18.11 8.86 -5.95
C THR A 366 -18.11 8.60 -7.45
N THR A 367 -17.08 7.93 -7.96
CA THR A 367 -17.04 7.41 -9.33
C THR A 367 -18.08 6.30 -9.49
N ALA A 368 -19.35 6.67 -9.60
CA ALA A 368 -20.37 5.85 -10.20
C ALA A 368 -20.18 5.93 -11.72
N GLY A 369 -20.05 4.77 -12.37
CA GLY A 369 -19.69 4.65 -13.78
C GLY A 369 -20.54 5.53 -14.69
N SER A 370 -19.86 6.31 -15.53
CA SER A 370 -20.46 6.92 -16.71
C SER A 370 -20.88 5.83 -17.68
N LYS A 371 -22.10 5.30 -17.52
CA LYS A 371 -22.85 4.84 -18.69
C LYS A 371 -23.34 6.09 -19.39
N SER A 372 -22.53 6.60 -20.32
CA SER A 372 -23.03 7.46 -21.38
C SER A 372 -24.02 6.63 -22.18
N GLY A 373 -25.31 6.78 -21.87
CA GLY A 373 -26.36 6.46 -22.81
C GLY A 373 -26.20 7.42 -23.99
N GLU A 374 -25.62 6.94 -25.07
CA GLU A 374 -25.87 7.52 -26.38
C GLU A 374 -27.35 7.24 -26.72
N SER A 375 -28.21 8.17 -26.30
CA SER A 375 -29.51 8.33 -26.93
C SER A 375 -29.27 8.91 -28.31
N THR A 376 -29.19 8.06 -29.33
CA THR A 376 -29.35 8.50 -30.72
C THR A 376 -30.83 8.85 -30.95
N GLY A 377 -31.20 10.08 -30.56
CA GLY A 377 -32.22 10.87 -31.23
C GLY A 377 -31.51 12.14 -31.72
N ALA A 378 -31.71 12.64 -32.93
CA ALA A 378 -32.92 12.71 -33.74
C ALA A 378 -32.49 13.09 -35.20
N PRO A 379 -33.22 13.94 -35.93
CA PRO A 379 -34.47 13.75 -36.67
C PRO A 379 -34.30 14.01 -38.18
N GLY A 380 -35.28 13.62 -39.00
CA GLY A 380 -35.40 14.05 -40.40
C GLY A 380 -35.71 12.93 -41.35
#